data_AF-A0A4V1FG01-F1
#
_entry.id   AF-A0A4V1FG01-F1
#
_cell.length_a   1.000
_cell.length_b   1.000
_cell.length_c   1.000
_cell.angle_alpha   90.00
_cell.angle_beta   90.00
_cell.angle_gamma   90.00
#
_symmetry.space_group_name_H-M   'P 1'
#
loop_
_entity.id
_entity.type
_entity.pdbx_description
1 polymer ?
#
loop_
_entity_poly.entity_id
_entity_poly.type
_entity_poly.pdbx_seq_one_letter_code
_entity_poly.pdbx_strand_id
1 'polypeptide(L)' 'MAHKSVVICLVVICITLLVFTWITRSSLCEIKVKQATTEVAVKMDCQS' A
#
# COMPACT_ATOMS: atom_id res chain seq x y z
N MET A 1 6.07 -34.55 10.38
CA MET A 1 4.76 -33.86 10.37
C MET A 1 4.85 -32.33 10.49
N ALA A 2 5.86 -31.74 11.16
CA ALA A 2 5.91 -30.29 11.44
C ALA A 2 6.23 -29.37 10.23
N HIS A 3 6.96 -29.86 9.22
CA HIS A 3 7.38 -29.05 8.07
C HIS A 3 6.19 -28.49 7.26
N LYS A 4 5.13 -29.28 7.08
CA LYS A 4 3.94 -28.86 6.32
C LYS A 4 3.26 -27.65 6.97
N SER A 5 3.17 -27.60 8.29
CA SER A 5 2.57 -26.46 9.00
C SER A 5 3.41 -25.19 8.87
N VAL A 6 4.74 -25.30 8.92
CA VAL A 6 5.64 -24.15 8.75
C VAL A 6 5.52 -23.56 7.35
N VAL A 7 5.47 -24.42 6.32
CA VAL A 7 5.25 -23.98 4.93
C VAL A 7 3.91 -23.27 4.78
N ILE A 8 2.83 -23.83 5.35
CA ILE A 8 1.51 -23.20 5.31
C ILE A 8 1.53 -21.83 5.99
N CYS A 9 2.11 -21.72 7.19
CA CYS A 9 2.26 -20.44 7.88
C CYS A 9 3.05 -19.42 7.05
N LEU A 10 4.19 -19.81 6.48
CA LEU A 10 5.01 -18.94 5.64
C LEU A 10 4.24 -18.45 4.42
N VAL A 11 3.48 -19.34 3.75
CA VAL A 11 2.66 -18.98 2.59
C VAL A 11 1.59 -17.98 3.00
N VAL A 12 0.86 -18.21 4.09
CA VAL A 12 -0.17 -17.29 4.58
C VAL A 12 0.42 -15.91 4.90
N ILE A 13 1.56 -15.86 5.60
CA ILE A 13 2.25 -14.60 5.93
C ILE A 13 2.70 -13.90 4.65
N CYS A 14 3.32 -14.62 3.71
CA CYS A 14 3.80 -14.07 2.45
C CYS A 14 2.65 -13.49 1.61
N ILE A 15 1.54 -14.21 1.48
CA ILE A 15 0.33 -13.72 0.78
C ILE A 15 -0.21 -12.46 1.46
N THR A 16 -0.28 -12.44 2.80
CA THR A 16 -0.75 -11.27 3.55
C THR A 16 0.14 -10.06 3.32
N LEU A 17 1.46 -10.25 3.35
CA LEU A 17 2.44 -9.19 3.08
C LEU A 17 2.39 -8.71 1.63
N LEU A 18 2.21 -9.61 0.66
CA LEU A 18 2.05 -9.25 -0.74
C LEU A 18 0.78 -8.43 -0.96
N VAL A 19 -0.36 -8.87 -0.41
CA VAL A 19 -1.63 -8.12 -0.47
C VAL A 19 -1.47 -6.77 0.22
N PHE A 20 -0.90 -6.72 1.42
CA PHE A 20 -0.65 -5.47 2.12
C PHE A 20 0.29 -4.57 1.35
N THR A 21 1.35 -5.10 0.74
CA THR A 21 2.30 -4.36 -0.08
C THR A 21 1.66 -3.89 -1.38
N TRP A 22 0.75 -4.66 -1.97
CA TRP A 22 0.03 -4.29 -3.19
C TRP A 22 -1.03 -3.25 -2.91
N ILE A 23 -1.77 -3.40 -1.81
CA ILE A 23 -2.69 -2.39 -1.30
C ILE A 23 -1.86 -1.16 -0.95
N THR A 24 -0.79 -1.26 -0.19
CA THR A 24 0.11 -0.15 0.15
C THR A 24 0.73 0.44 -1.10
N ARG A 25 1.10 -0.30 -2.14
CA ARG A 25 1.71 0.27 -3.36
C ARG A 25 0.68 0.89 -4.29
N SER A 26 -0.46 0.25 -4.49
CA SER A 26 -1.58 0.78 -5.27
C SER A 26 -2.19 1.96 -4.54
N SER A 27 -2.45 1.82 -3.25
CA SER A 27 -2.92 2.86 -2.35
C SER A 27 -1.85 3.90 -2.06
N LEU A 28 -0.53 3.65 -2.06
CA LEU A 28 0.47 4.75 -2.03
C LEU A 28 0.60 5.40 -3.39
N CYS A 29 0.44 4.69 -4.51
CA CYS A 29 0.37 5.34 -5.81
C CYS A 29 -0.90 6.19 -5.89
N GLU A 30 -2.02 5.72 -5.38
CA GLU A 30 -3.32 6.41 -5.43
C GLU A 30 -3.49 7.45 -4.32
N ILE A 31 -2.95 7.22 -3.11
CA ILE A 31 -2.88 8.14 -1.97
C ILE A 31 -1.76 9.13 -2.18
N LYS A 32 -0.57 8.79 -2.70
CA LYS A 32 0.42 9.82 -3.08
C LYS A 32 -0.05 10.62 -4.29
N VAL A 33 -0.77 10.03 -5.25
CA VAL A 33 -1.39 10.81 -6.32
C VAL A 33 -2.50 11.69 -5.75
N LYS A 34 -3.40 11.17 -4.89
CA LYS A 34 -4.45 11.96 -4.25
C LYS A 34 -3.89 13.03 -3.33
N GLN A 35 -2.96 12.70 -2.44
CA GLN A 35 -2.23 13.65 -1.58
C GLN A 35 -1.47 14.66 -2.42
N ALA A 36 -0.69 14.26 -3.44
CA ALA A 36 -0.06 15.22 -4.34
C ALA A 36 -1.12 16.11 -5.03
N THR A 37 -2.23 15.58 -5.56
CA THR A 37 -3.26 16.43 -6.18
C THR A 37 -4.00 17.30 -5.17
N THR A 38 -4.16 16.88 -3.91
CA THR A 38 -4.90 17.65 -2.90
C THR A 38 -3.98 18.68 -2.22
N GLU A 39 -2.72 18.34 -1.97
CA GLU A 39 -1.67 19.27 -1.52
C GLU A 39 -1.28 20.26 -2.62
N VAL A 40 -1.25 19.85 -3.89
CA VAL A 40 -1.05 20.75 -5.03
C VAL A 40 -2.29 21.62 -5.23
N ALA A 41 -3.52 21.09 -5.14
CA ALA A 41 -4.72 21.92 -5.22
C ALA A 41 -4.77 22.98 -4.11
N VAL A 42 -4.40 22.64 -2.87
CA VAL A 42 -4.33 23.61 -1.77
C VAL A 42 -3.19 24.62 -1.96
N LYS A 43 -2.10 24.26 -2.64
CA LYS A 43 -1.02 25.21 -2.98
C LYS A 43 -1.33 26.14 -4.15
N MET A 44 -2.31 25.80 -4.99
CA MET A 44 -2.61 26.55 -6.22
C MET A 44 -3.65 27.66 -6.02
N ASP A 45 -4.21 27.81 -4.82
CA ASP A 45 -5.25 28.81 -4.51
C ASP A 45 -4.72 30.12 -3.88
N CYS A 46 -3.39 30.29 -3.75
CA CYS A 46 -2.79 31.55 -3.27
C CYS A 46 -1.96 32.23 -4.35
N GLN A 47 -2.64 32.72 -5.39
CA GLN A 47 -2.19 33.89 -6.15
C GLN A 47 -3.42 34.75 -6.48
N SER A 48 -3.91 35.48 -5.48
CA SER A 48 -4.67 36.71 -5.66
C SER A 48 -4.43 37.66 -4.49
#